data_AF-A0A4W3HS06-F1
#
_entry.id   AF-A0A4W3HS06-F1
#
_cell.length_a   1.000
_cell.length_b   1.000
_cell.length_c   1.000
_cell.angle_alpha   90.00
_cell.angle_beta   90.00
_cell.angle_gamma   90.00
#
_symmetry.space_group_name_H-M   'P 1'
#
loop_
_entity.id
_entity.type
_entity.pdbx_description
1 polymer ?
#
loop_
_entity_poly.entity_id
_entity_poly.type
_entity_poly.pdbx_seq_one_letter_code
_entity_poly.pdbx_strand_id
1 'polypeptide(L)'
;MLHRDNQLKLSRSHANSPLEEGTMANKVLISIMPTPDNNVTKAVPRSARKQVKIDALKILDPARTKLTSIEAERIISVLENTIKKIERVGLFSYLAENLDRYSVAFGVELMCAMKEYQKIEKYLQVVVNSKYEEPEESKPSRSQKLKAKAKEERMKQERVHNIQILEQALKNSVKDILRLFQGNPVGCHAIKLEYRAEHQTCKELIQGLEELREFTFERLLVTSTEEREKMKYVQDVIFRDKKNEEVIAALEAELEKAYQDKENEVLKKNDIIRKLKTNLHQLELFSEDYIRQTKLEAEKQQQADMKASELKVTKLQEMITDRRANLTNMITEHRDAELALRKRKYKVETEVENWILKYDADMGEKQEEFEELEKVHKVENSQLTELEGKLHMLEDEYKQIMDEKEVKELERKAKEEELLKTTKAVVTIQAFWKGYKVRQLVKTLRKKKKKKKGKKRRGKAKAGRKGKGKKK
;
A
#
# COMPACT_ATOMS: atom_id res chain seq x y z
N MET A 1 -24.62 15.63 47.49
CA MET A 1 -25.73 16.11 46.64
C MET A 1 -25.47 15.52 45.26
N LEU A 2 -26.19 14.46 44.83
CA LEU A 2 -27.60 14.44 44.34
C LEU A 2 -27.66 15.11 42.94
N HIS A 3 -27.91 14.43 41.81
CA HIS A 3 -28.13 12.99 41.51
C HIS A 3 -27.38 12.63 40.20
N ARG A 4 -26.92 11.41 39.85
CA ARG A 4 -27.13 10.01 40.30
C ARG A 4 -28.33 9.27 39.66
N ASP A 5 -28.11 8.00 39.33
CA ASP A 5 -29.05 6.93 38.88
C ASP A 5 -29.66 7.06 37.46
N ASN A 6 -29.95 5.97 36.71
CA ASN A 6 -30.07 4.56 37.11
C ASN A 6 -29.67 3.52 36.02
N GLN A 7 -29.22 2.34 36.47
CA GLN A 7 -29.16 0.97 35.88
C GLN A 7 -29.15 0.78 34.33
N LEU A 8 -28.18 0.09 33.72
CA LEU A 8 -27.90 -1.38 33.74
C LEU A 8 -29.00 -2.32 33.19
N LYS A 9 -28.67 -3.05 32.12
CA LYS A 9 -28.85 -4.52 32.04
C LYS A 9 -27.99 -5.15 30.94
N LEU A 10 -27.37 -6.29 31.25
CA LEU A 10 -26.63 -7.13 30.31
C LEU A 10 -27.61 -8.02 29.52
N SER A 11 -27.27 -8.39 28.27
CA SER A 11 -27.06 -9.81 27.89
C SER A 11 -26.64 -10.03 26.44
N ARG A 12 -25.54 -10.79 26.28
CA ARG A 12 -25.22 -11.74 25.21
C ARG A 12 -25.80 -11.54 23.80
N SER A 13 -24.90 -11.35 22.84
CA SER A 13 -24.67 -12.39 21.81
C SER A 13 -23.17 -12.52 21.49
N HIS A 14 -22.76 -13.71 21.08
CA HIS A 14 -21.50 -13.98 20.38
C HIS A 14 -21.88 -14.48 18.99
N ALA A 15 -21.37 -13.87 17.92
CA ALA A 15 -21.23 -14.48 16.60
C ALA A 15 -20.24 -13.69 15.74
N ASN A 16 -19.19 -14.36 15.30
CA ASN A 16 -18.38 -14.18 14.09
C ASN A 16 -17.96 -12.78 13.60
N SER A 17 -16.64 -12.62 13.51
CA SER A 17 -15.84 -11.87 12.52
C SER A 17 -16.30 -12.09 11.05
N PRO A 18 -15.83 -11.31 10.04
CA PRO A 18 -14.61 -10.47 10.06
C PRO A 18 -14.74 -9.05 9.49
N LEU A 19 -13.60 -8.34 9.49
CA LEU A 19 -13.38 -7.10 8.74
C LEU A 19 -13.31 -7.39 7.23
N GLU A 20 -14.01 -6.61 6.41
CA GLU A 20 -13.83 -6.55 4.95
C GLU A 20 -13.59 -5.11 4.42
N GLU A 21 -12.94 -4.25 5.21
CA GLU A 21 -12.33 -3.03 4.67
C GLU A 21 -11.00 -3.37 3.97
N GLY A 22 -11.06 -4.07 2.84
CA GLY A 22 -9.86 -4.57 2.14
C GLY A 22 -9.98 -4.92 0.65
N THR A 23 -11.20 -5.03 0.08
CA THR A 23 -11.38 -5.72 -1.23
C THR A 23 -12.03 -4.87 -2.33
N MET A 24 -12.02 -3.53 -2.21
CA MET A 24 -12.57 -2.61 -3.23
C MET A 24 -11.53 -1.98 -4.18
N ALA A 25 -10.22 -2.10 -3.90
CA ALA A 25 -9.17 -1.44 -4.70
C ALA A 25 -8.71 -2.25 -5.94
N ASN A 26 -8.85 -3.58 -5.92
CA ASN A 26 -8.24 -4.49 -6.92
C ASN A 26 -9.21 -4.92 -8.04
N LYS A 27 -9.93 -3.98 -8.66
CA LYS A 27 -10.86 -4.30 -9.78
C LYS A 27 -10.94 -3.29 -10.93
N VAL A 28 -9.98 -2.37 -11.03
CA VAL A 28 -9.96 -1.31 -12.07
C VAL A 28 -8.74 -1.39 -13.01
N LEU A 29 -7.65 -2.07 -12.62
CA LEU A 29 -6.37 -2.00 -13.36
C LEU A 29 -6.10 -3.14 -14.37
N ILE A 30 -7.13 -3.79 -14.91
CA ILE A 30 -7.00 -4.75 -16.04
C ILE A 30 -7.92 -4.36 -17.20
N SER A 31 -7.71 -3.18 -17.79
CA SER A 31 -8.17 -2.86 -19.15
C SER A 31 -7.42 -1.67 -19.78
N ILE A 32 -6.09 -1.59 -19.63
CA ILE A 32 -5.26 -0.68 -20.44
C ILE A 32 -4.13 -1.46 -21.11
N MET A 33 -4.53 -2.43 -21.96
CA MET A 33 -3.75 -2.65 -23.17
C MET A 33 -4.02 -1.48 -24.11
N PRO A 34 -3.00 -0.84 -24.70
CA PRO A 34 -3.25 0.00 -25.86
C PRO A 34 -3.79 -0.92 -26.96
N THR A 35 -5.06 -0.73 -27.33
CA THR A 35 -5.58 -1.26 -28.59
C THR A 35 -4.62 -0.85 -29.70
N PRO A 36 -4.23 -1.74 -30.63
CA PRO A 36 -3.48 -1.29 -31.79
C PRO A 36 -4.28 -0.19 -32.46
N ASP A 37 -3.64 0.95 -32.72
CA ASP A 37 -4.25 2.04 -33.47
C ASP A 37 -4.50 1.55 -34.89
N ASN A 38 -5.65 0.91 -35.07
CA ASN A 38 -6.33 0.68 -36.33
C ASN A 38 -6.84 2.04 -36.81
N ASN A 39 -5.88 2.93 -37.10
CA ASN A 39 -6.04 4.10 -37.92
C ASN A 39 -6.24 3.59 -39.36
N VAL A 40 -7.39 2.96 -39.58
CA VAL A 40 -7.84 2.45 -40.86
C VAL A 40 -7.91 3.66 -41.77
N THR A 41 -6.85 3.84 -42.57
CA THR A 41 -6.81 4.78 -43.68
C THR A 41 -8.10 4.58 -44.46
N LYS A 42 -9.03 5.54 -44.35
CA LYS A 42 -10.36 5.41 -44.96
C LYS A 42 -10.16 5.12 -46.43
N ALA A 43 -10.40 3.87 -46.82
CA ALA A 43 -10.19 3.43 -48.19
C ALA A 43 -11.13 4.24 -49.06
N VAL A 44 -10.59 5.24 -49.76
CA VAL A 44 -11.34 6.04 -50.72
C VAL A 44 -11.99 5.04 -51.66
N PRO A 45 -13.33 5.03 -51.79
CA PRO A 45 -14.01 4.00 -52.55
C PRO A 45 -13.60 4.14 -54.02
N ARG A 46 -12.60 3.35 -54.42
CA ARG A 46 -12.15 3.25 -55.80
C ARG A 46 -13.37 2.83 -56.61
N SER A 47 -13.94 3.79 -57.34
CA SER A 47 -15.13 3.58 -58.16
C SER A 47 -14.89 2.35 -59.01
N ALA A 48 -15.69 1.30 -58.79
CA ALA A 48 -15.65 0.08 -59.55
C ALA A 48 -16.24 0.32 -60.94
N ARG A 49 -15.54 1.13 -61.74
CA ARG A 49 -15.68 1.15 -63.20
C ARG A 49 -15.53 -0.29 -63.62
N LYS A 50 -16.64 -0.89 -64.08
CA LYS A 50 -16.62 -2.17 -64.78
C LYS A 50 -15.80 -1.97 -66.05
N GLN A 51 -14.48 -2.15 -65.93
CA GLN A 51 -13.62 -2.33 -67.07
C GLN A 51 -14.11 -3.61 -67.75
N VAL A 52 -14.90 -3.42 -68.80
CA VAL A 52 -15.21 -4.46 -69.76
C VAL A 52 -13.87 -5.07 -70.13
N LYS A 53 -13.71 -6.37 -69.92
CA LYS A 53 -12.57 -7.12 -70.44
C LYS A 53 -12.72 -7.23 -71.97
N ILE A 54 -12.56 -6.10 -72.64
CA ILE A 54 -12.04 -6.07 -74.00
C ILE A 54 -10.67 -6.72 -73.85
N ASP A 55 -10.55 -7.94 -74.37
CA ASP A 55 -9.28 -8.66 -74.31
C ASP A 55 -8.21 -7.79 -74.99
N ALA A 56 -7.17 -7.42 -74.26
CA ALA A 56 -6.14 -6.49 -74.75
C ALA A 56 -5.42 -7.06 -75.98
N LEU A 57 -5.38 -8.39 -76.09
CA LEU A 57 -4.80 -9.11 -77.22
C LEU A 57 -5.69 -9.06 -78.47
N LYS A 58 -7.00 -8.80 -78.33
CA LYS A 58 -7.95 -8.69 -79.47
C LYS A 58 -7.71 -7.47 -80.37
N ILE A 59 -6.87 -6.53 -79.93
CA ILE A 59 -6.36 -5.43 -80.75
C ILE A 59 -5.26 -5.92 -81.71
N LEU A 60 -4.66 -7.09 -81.44
CA LEU A 60 -3.61 -7.71 -82.25
C LEU A 60 -4.15 -8.70 -83.30
N ASP A 61 -5.41 -9.13 -83.19
CA ASP A 61 -6.10 -9.97 -84.19
C ASP A 61 -6.21 -9.27 -85.56
N PRO A 62 -6.22 -9.99 -86.71
CA PRO A 62 -6.56 -9.41 -88.00
C PRO A 62 -8.00 -8.86 -87.99
N ALA A 63 -8.18 -7.60 -88.42
CA ALA A 63 -9.50 -6.95 -88.44
C ALA A 63 -10.45 -7.53 -89.52
N ARG A 64 -9.92 -8.39 -90.39
CA ARG A 64 -10.61 -9.01 -91.54
C ARG A 64 -10.47 -10.52 -91.45
N THR A 65 -11.52 -11.25 -91.83
CA THR A 65 -11.53 -12.72 -91.95
C THR A 65 -11.59 -13.21 -93.40
N LYS A 66 -11.56 -12.28 -94.36
CA LYS A 66 -11.55 -12.55 -95.81
C LYS A 66 -10.56 -11.63 -96.50
N LEU A 67 -9.86 -12.17 -97.49
CA LEU A 67 -9.01 -11.38 -98.39
C LEU A 67 -9.89 -10.43 -99.21
N THR A 68 -9.36 -9.24 -99.51
CA THR A 68 -10.05 -8.22 -100.32
C THR A 68 -9.22 -7.74 -101.51
N SER A 69 -8.07 -8.38 -101.77
CA SER A 69 -7.25 -8.15 -102.97
C SER A 69 -7.22 -9.40 -103.83
N ILE A 70 -7.50 -9.22 -105.12
CA ILE A 70 -7.41 -10.27 -106.15
C ILE A 70 -5.98 -10.85 -106.22
N GLU A 71 -4.96 -10.06 -105.87
CA GLU A 71 -3.57 -10.51 -105.83
C GLU A 71 -3.29 -11.44 -104.64
N ALA A 72 -3.87 -11.14 -103.48
CA ALA A 72 -3.80 -12.00 -102.30
C ALA A 72 -4.54 -13.32 -102.54
N GLU A 73 -5.73 -13.28 -103.13
CA GLU A 73 -6.48 -14.48 -103.54
C GLU A 73 -5.69 -15.33 -104.55
N ARG A 74 -5.01 -14.70 -105.52
CA ARG A 74 -4.11 -15.40 -106.46
C ARG A 74 -2.93 -16.05 -105.75
N ILE A 75 -2.29 -15.39 -104.78
CA ILE A 75 -1.17 -15.96 -104.01
C ILE A 75 -1.61 -17.23 -103.26
N ILE A 76 -2.72 -17.16 -102.53
CA ILE A 76 -3.26 -18.33 -101.81
C ILE A 76 -3.72 -19.41 -102.80
N SER A 77 -4.34 -19.04 -103.93
CA SER A 77 -4.71 -20.00 -104.97
C SER A 77 -3.49 -20.69 -105.59
N VAL A 78 -2.35 -20.00 -105.74
CA VAL A 78 -1.09 -20.62 -106.20
C VAL A 78 -0.54 -21.61 -105.17
N LEU A 79 -0.58 -21.30 -103.88
CA LEU A 79 -0.18 -22.23 -102.81
C LEU A 79 -1.09 -23.46 -102.79
N GLU A 80 -2.41 -23.28 -102.78
CA GLU A 80 -3.37 -24.38 -102.84
C GLU A 80 -3.20 -25.24 -104.09
N ASN A 81 -3.01 -24.63 -105.27
CA ASN A 81 -2.74 -25.36 -106.50
C ASN A 81 -1.35 -26.02 -106.54
N THR A 82 -0.45 -25.67 -105.61
CA THR A 82 0.86 -26.31 -105.45
C THR A 82 0.76 -27.51 -104.52
N ILE A 83 0.09 -27.36 -103.37
CA ILE A 83 -0.32 -28.47 -102.49
C ILE A 83 -1.07 -29.53 -103.33
N LYS A 84 -2.14 -29.13 -104.03
CA LYS A 84 -2.97 -29.97 -104.90
C LYS A 84 -2.24 -30.63 -106.08
N LYS A 85 -0.98 -30.25 -106.36
CA LYS A 85 -0.09 -30.92 -107.32
C LYS A 85 0.89 -31.86 -106.63
N ILE A 86 1.50 -31.44 -105.51
CA ILE A 86 2.44 -32.25 -104.73
C ILE A 86 1.74 -33.49 -104.17
N GLU A 87 0.52 -33.34 -103.65
CA GLU A 87 -0.40 -34.44 -103.31
C GLU A 87 -0.50 -35.49 -104.43
N ARG A 88 -0.62 -35.07 -105.70
CA ARG A 88 -0.80 -35.96 -106.85
C ARG A 88 0.51 -36.64 -107.21
N VAL A 89 1.62 -35.90 -107.22
CA VAL A 89 2.96 -36.47 -107.48
C VAL A 89 3.33 -37.48 -106.39
N GLY A 90 2.93 -37.27 -105.14
CA GLY A 90 3.09 -38.22 -104.04
C GLY A 90 2.37 -39.56 -104.24
N LEU A 91 1.40 -39.65 -105.17
CA LEU A 91 0.77 -40.91 -105.57
C LEU A 91 1.61 -41.69 -106.59
N PHE A 92 2.52 -41.04 -107.33
CA PHE A 92 3.08 -41.61 -108.58
C PHE A 92 3.87 -42.90 -108.35
N SER A 93 4.66 -43.00 -107.27
CA SER A 93 5.41 -44.22 -106.95
C SER A 93 4.49 -45.40 -106.63
N TYR A 94 3.48 -45.19 -105.78
CA TYR A 94 2.46 -46.20 -105.47
C TYR A 94 1.68 -46.64 -106.72
N LEU A 95 1.37 -45.68 -107.60
CA LEU A 95 0.68 -45.94 -108.86
C LEU A 95 1.56 -46.72 -109.84
N ALA A 96 2.85 -46.42 -109.92
CA ALA A 96 3.81 -47.16 -110.74
C ALA A 96 3.94 -48.63 -110.30
N GLU A 97 3.80 -48.92 -109.00
CA GLU A 97 3.76 -50.29 -108.48
C GLU A 97 2.43 -51.01 -108.74
N ASN A 98 1.30 -50.29 -108.75
CA ASN A 98 -0.05 -50.86 -108.79
C ASN A 98 -0.80 -50.65 -110.13
N LEU A 99 -0.07 -50.36 -111.21
CA LEU A 99 -0.62 -49.89 -112.50
C LEU A 99 -1.83 -50.67 -113.00
N ASP A 100 -1.73 -52.00 -113.09
CA ASP A 100 -2.73 -52.79 -113.79
C ASP A 100 -4.07 -52.87 -113.02
N ARG A 101 -4.08 -52.64 -111.70
CA ARG A 101 -5.29 -52.52 -110.86
C ARG A 101 -6.14 -51.30 -111.22
N TYR A 102 -5.52 -50.22 -111.70
CA TYR A 102 -6.19 -48.96 -112.04
C TYR A 102 -6.37 -48.74 -113.55
N SER A 103 -6.03 -49.74 -114.36
CA SER A 103 -6.13 -49.73 -115.83
C SER A 103 -7.46 -49.20 -116.38
N VAL A 104 -8.58 -49.61 -115.79
CA VAL A 104 -9.94 -49.16 -116.17
C VAL A 104 -10.21 -47.70 -115.76
N ALA A 105 -9.67 -47.24 -114.63
CA ALA A 105 -9.93 -45.90 -114.09
C ALA A 105 -9.11 -44.79 -114.78
N PHE A 106 -7.96 -45.14 -115.37
CA PHE A 106 -7.06 -44.19 -116.03
C PHE A 106 -7.24 -44.12 -117.55
N GLY A 107 -7.66 -45.21 -118.18
CA GLY A 107 -7.70 -45.31 -119.64
C GLY A 107 -6.31 -45.43 -120.27
N VAL A 108 -6.28 -45.64 -121.59
CA VAL A 108 -5.06 -46.04 -122.32
C VAL A 108 -3.95 -44.99 -122.25
N GLU A 109 -4.28 -43.71 -122.42
CA GLU A 109 -3.30 -42.62 -122.51
C GLU A 109 -2.51 -42.43 -121.21
N LEU A 110 -3.20 -42.34 -120.06
CA LEU A 110 -2.57 -42.19 -118.75
C LEU A 110 -1.84 -43.47 -118.32
N MET A 111 -2.33 -44.65 -118.71
CA MET A 111 -1.60 -45.92 -118.52
C MET A 111 -0.30 -45.98 -119.34
N CYS A 112 -0.29 -45.47 -120.58
CA CYS A 112 0.94 -45.36 -121.38
C CYS A 112 1.91 -44.34 -120.77
N ALA A 113 1.43 -43.14 -120.43
CA ALA A 113 2.26 -42.09 -119.81
C ALA A 113 2.91 -42.56 -118.49
N MET A 114 2.18 -43.30 -117.65
CA MET A 114 2.74 -43.90 -116.44
C MET A 114 3.73 -45.04 -116.72
N LYS A 115 3.47 -45.87 -117.73
CA LYS A 115 4.43 -46.91 -118.17
C LYS A 115 5.69 -46.31 -118.81
N GLU A 116 5.65 -45.07 -119.27
CA GLU A 116 6.82 -44.30 -119.72
C GLU A 116 7.54 -43.63 -118.55
N TYR A 117 6.82 -43.00 -117.62
CA TYR A 117 7.36 -42.49 -116.36
C TYR A 117 8.15 -43.59 -115.62
N GLN A 118 7.56 -44.77 -115.42
CA GLN A 118 8.22 -45.87 -114.72
C GLN A 118 9.49 -46.37 -115.45
N LYS A 119 9.53 -46.31 -116.80
CA LYS A 119 10.76 -46.61 -117.55
C LYS A 119 11.83 -45.55 -117.27
N ILE A 120 11.48 -44.27 -117.35
CA ILE A 120 12.42 -43.15 -117.12
C ILE A 120 12.93 -43.16 -115.68
N GLU A 121 12.06 -43.42 -114.70
CA GLU A 121 12.37 -43.58 -113.28
C GLU A 121 13.36 -44.74 -113.06
N LYS A 122 13.10 -45.93 -113.63
CA LYS A 122 14.02 -47.08 -113.57
C LYS A 122 15.36 -46.80 -114.25
N TYR A 123 15.38 -46.15 -115.41
CA TYR A 123 16.63 -45.77 -116.08
C TYR A 123 17.42 -44.73 -115.28
N LEU A 124 16.77 -43.71 -114.71
CA LEU A 124 17.40 -42.72 -113.85
C LEU A 124 17.96 -43.37 -112.57
N GLN A 125 17.20 -44.26 -111.94
CA GLN A 125 17.64 -45.00 -110.76
C GLN A 125 18.85 -45.90 -111.06
N VAL A 126 18.89 -46.59 -112.21
CA VAL A 126 20.06 -47.35 -112.66
C VAL A 126 21.27 -46.43 -112.92
N VAL A 127 21.09 -45.30 -113.61
CA VAL A 127 22.19 -44.35 -113.90
C VAL A 127 22.75 -43.75 -112.60
N VAL A 128 21.89 -43.39 -111.64
CA VAL A 128 22.30 -42.86 -110.32
C VAL A 128 22.99 -43.93 -109.47
N ASN A 129 22.47 -45.17 -109.46
CA ASN A 129 22.99 -46.28 -108.65
C ASN A 129 24.22 -46.98 -109.28
N SER A 130 24.64 -46.63 -110.50
CA SER A 130 25.79 -47.20 -111.24
C SER A 130 27.18 -46.84 -110.66
N LYS A 131 27.31 -46.86 -109.33
CA LYS A 131 28.47 -46.39 -108.56
C LYS A 131 29.27 -47.48 -107.83
N TYR A 132 28.86 -48.75 -107.88
CA TYR A 132 29.38 -49.80 -107.01
C TYR A 132 30.15 -50.94 -107.71
N GLU A 133 30.87 -50.61 -108.77
CA GLU A 133 31.98 -51.44 -109.27
C GLU A 133 33.23 -50.56 -109.42
N GLU A 134 33.99 -50.43 -108.32
CA GLU A 134 35.41 -50.06 -108.39
C GLU A 134 36.21 -51.35 -108.65
N PRO A 135 36.94 -51.48 -109.76
CA PRO A 135 37.87 -52.59 -109.95
C PRO A 135 39.07 -52.42 -109.01
N GLU A 136 39.45 -53.49 -108.31
CA GLU A 136 40.61 -53.50 -107.41
C GLU A 136 41.95 -53.20 -108.12
N GLU A 137 42.97 -52.96 -107.30
CA GLU A 137 44.26 -52.37 -107.65
C GLU A 137 44.96 -52.91 -108.91
N SER A 138 45.49 -51.97 -109.71
CA SER A 138 46.86 -52.11 -110.24
C SER A 138 47.45 -50.74 -110.56
N LYS A 139 48.76 -50.55 -110.29
CA LYS A 139 49.44 -49.23 -110.37
C LYS A 139 49.89 -48.92 -111.82
N PRO A 140 49.27 -47.98 -112.56
CA PRO A 140 49.69 -47.66 -113.93
C PRO A 140 50.79 -46.60 -113.94
N SER A 141 51.63 -46.62 -114.97
CA SER A 141 52.74 -45.67 -115.12
C SER A 141 52.26 -44.22 -115.33
N ARG A 142 53.14 -43.24 -115.06
CA ARG A 142 52.82 -41.79 -115.03
C ARG A 142 52.10 -41.31 -116.31
N SER A 143 52.47 -41.85 -117.47
CA SER A 143 51.87 -41.54 -118.78
C SER A 143 50.46 -42.10 -118.99
N GLN A 144 50.08 -43.19 -118.29
CA GLN A 144 48.76 -43.80 -118.35
C GLN A 144 47.77 -43.08 -117.44
N LYS A 145 48.21 -42.58 -116.27
CA LYS A 145 47.34 -41.88 -115.29
C LYS A 145 46.62 -40.66 -115.89
N LEU A 146 47.27 -39.91 -116.79
CA LEU A 146 46.64 -38.78 -117.49
C LEU A 146 45.52 -39.23 -118.44
N LYS A 147 45.72 -40.31 -119.21
CA LYS A 147 44.70 -40.87 -120.09
C LYS A 147 43.55 -41.52 -119.31
N ALA A 148 43.84 -42.15 -118.18
CA ALA A 148 42.84 -42.71 -117.27
C ALA A 148 41.93 -41.60 -116.69
N LYS A 149 42.51 -40.54 -116.10
CA LYS A 149 41.73 -39.40 -115.58
C LYS A 149 40.90 -38.70 -116.67
N ALA A 150 41.48 -38.44 -117.85
CA ALA A 150 40.73 -37.83 -118.94
C ALA A 150 39.57 -38.72 -119.46
N LYS A 151 39.69 -40.05 -119.38
CA LYS A 151 38.58 -40.98 -119.66
C LYS A 151 37.53 -40.94 -118.55
N GLU A 152 37.97 -40.93 -117.29
CA GLU A 152 37.10 -40.86 -116.10
C GLU A 152 36.28 -39.56 -116.07
N GLU A 153 36.89 -38.42 -116.39
CA GLU A 153 36.22 -37.11 -116.50
C GLU A 153 35.20 -37.09 -117.63
N ARG A 154 35.49 -37.68 -118.79
CA ARG A 154 34.52 -37.84 -119.88
C ARG A 154 33.33 -38.71 -119.47
N MET A 155 33.57 -39.87 -118.87
CA MET A 155 32.50 -40.74 -118.34
C MET A 155 31.66 -40.01 -117.27
N LYS A 156 32.26 -39.12 -116.46
CA LYS A 156 31.54 -38.28 -115.49
C LYS A 156 30.72 -37.18 -116.18
N GLN A 157 31.25 -36.51 -117.20
CA GLN A 157 30.52 -35.52 -118.00
C GLN A 157 29.35 -36.14 -118.76
N GLU A 158 29.55 -37.31 -119.39
CA GLU A 158 28.51 -38.08 -120.06
C GLU A 158 27.42 -38.56 -119.07
N ARG A 159 27.80 -39.04 -117.88
CA ARG A 159 26.83 -39.37 -116.81
C ARG A 159 26.02 -38.14 -116.38
N VAL A 160 26.65 -36.98 -116.16
CA VAL A 160 25.96 -35.74 -115.80
C VAL A 160 25.01 -35.30 -116.91
N HIS A 161 25.43 -35.38 -118.18
CA HIS A 161 24.59 -35.02 -119.32
C HIS A 161 23.39 -35.98 -119.47
N ASN A 162 23.61 -37.29 -119.32
CA ASN A 162 22.55 -38.29 -119.34
C ASN A 162 21.55 -38.10 -118.18
N ILE A 163 22.02 -37.75 -116.98
CA ILE A 163 21.16 -37.39 -115.85
C ILE A 163 20.36 -36.13 -116.17
N GLN A 164 20.95 -35.09 -116.76
CA GLN A 164 20.23 -33.88 -117.17
C GLN A 164 19.14 -34.16 -118.22
N ILE A 165 19.40 -35.04 -119.20
CA ILE A 165 18.41 -35.46 -120.19
C ILE A 165 17.28 -36.26 -119.52
N LEU A 166 17.61 -37.24 -118.68
CA LEU A 166 16.63 -38.05 -117.95
C LEU A 166 15.80 -37.20 -116.97
N GLU A 167 16.40 -36.22 -116.30
CA GLU A 167 15.70 -35.22 -115.49
C GLU A 167 14.70 -34.41 -116.32
N GLN A 168 15.07 -33.96 -117.52
CA GLN A 168 14.16 -33.21 -118.40
C GLN A 168 13.02 -34.11 -118.90
N ALA A 169 13.31 -35.36 -119.29
CA ALA A 169 12.32 -36.34 -119.67
C ALA A 169 11.34 -36.63 -118.52
N LEU A 170 11.85 -36.86 -117.30
CA LEU A 170 11.04 -37.08 -116.09
C LEU A 170 10.19 -35.84 -115.76
N LYS A 171 10.77 -34.63 -115.80
CA LYS A 171 10.06 -33.36 -115.56
C LYS A 171 8.97 -33.10 -116.59
N ASN A 172 9.09 -33.60 -117.82
CA ASN A 172 8.03 -33.48 -118.83
C ASN A 172 6.96 -34.57 -118.63
N SER A 173 7.36 -35.83 -118.48
CA SER A 173 6.47 -36.95 -118.13
C SER A 173 5.59 -36.63 -116.91
N VAL A 174 6.16 -36.07 -115.84
CA VAL A 174 5.41 -35.61 -114.66
C VAL A 174 4.40 -34.50 -114.99
N LYS A 175 4.74 -33.52 -115.84
CA LYS A 175 3.78 -32.47 -116.27
C LYS A 175 2.64 -33.06 -117.09
N ASP A 176 2.93 -34.02 -117.97
CA ASP A 176 1.95 -34.60 -118.87
C ASP A 176 1.01 -35.56 -118.13
N ILE A 177 1.52 -36.34 -117.18
CA ILE A 177 0.71 -37.09 -116.22
C ILE A 177 -0.15 -36.16 -115.36
N LEU A 178 0.40 -35.04 -114.87
CA LEU A 178 -0.38 -34.03 -114.11
C LEU A 178 -1.47 -33.37 -114.96
N ARG A 179 -1.24 -33.14 -116.25
CA ARG A 179 -2.26 -32.66 -117.22
C ARG A 179 -3.37 -33.70 -117.41
N LEU A 180 -3.01 -34.97 -117.60
CA LEU A 180 -3.98 -36.08 -117.73
C LEU A 180 -4.81 -36.26 -116.45
N PHE A 181 -4.22 -36.11 -115.26
CA PHE A 181 -4.95 -36.05 -113.98
C PHE A 181 -5.78 -34.77 -113.77
N GLN A 182 -5.60 -33.73 -114.57
CA GLN A 182 -6.52 -32.58 -114.61
C GLN A 182 -7.71 -32.88 -115.55
N GLY A 183 -7.50 -33.66 -116.61
CA GLY A 183 -8.57 -34.15 -117.50
C GLY A 183 -9.48 -35.21 -116.86
N ASN A 184 -8.91 -36.11 -116.04
CA ASN A 184 -9.63 -37.19 -115.34
C ASN A 184 -9.54 -37.03 -113.80
N PRO A 185 -10.37 -36.16 -113.20
CA PRO A 185 -10.41 -35.97 -111.74
C PRO A 185 -11.02 -37.16 -110.98
N VAL A 186 -11.90 -37.95 -111.62
CA VAL A 186 -12.56 -39.10 -110.97
C VAL A 186 -11.57 -40.22 -110.68
N GLY A 187 -10.73 -40.57 -111.67
CA GLY A 187 -9.62 -41.50 -111.48
C GLY A 187 -8.64 -41.01 -110.41
N CYS A 188 -8.32 -39.71 -110.40
CA CYS A 188 -7.48 -39.10 -109.36
C CYS A 188 -8.06 -39.24 -107.94
N HIS A 189 -9.37 -39.15 -107.79
CA HIS A 189 -10.04 -39.22 -106.48
C HIS A 189 -10.14 -40.66 -105.96
N ALA A 190 -10.39 -41.64 -106.83
CA ALA A 190 -10.44 -43.06 -106.47
C ALA A 190 -9.11 -43.54 -105.82
N ILE A 191 -7.97 -43.12 -106.37
CA ILE A 191 -6.64 -43.43 -105.81
C ILE A 191 -6.52 -42.89 -104.38
N LYS A 192 -6.90 -41.61 -104.16
CA LYS A 192 -6.77 -40.94 -102.86
C LYS A 192 -7.61 -41.58 -101.74
N LEU A 193 -8.62 -42.38 -102.08
CA LEU A 193 -9.44 -43.13 -101.12
C LEU A 193 -8.83 -44.49 -100.75
N GLU A 194 -8.11 -45.14 -101.67
CA GLU A 194 -7.43 -46.43 -101.40
C GLU A 194 -6.00 -46.23 -100.85
N TYR A 195 -5.30 -45.18 -101.26
CA TYR A 195 -3.91 -44.92 -100.90
C TYR A 195 -3.77 -44.49 -99.43
N ARG A 196 -3.05 -45.28 -98.64
CA ARG A 196 -2.73 -45.02 -97.22
C ARG A 196 -1.23 -44.98 -96.91
N ALA A 197 -0.38 -45.15 -97.92
CA ALA A 197 1.06 -45.39 -97.77
C ALA A 197 1.88 -44.18 -98.23
N GLU A 198 1.58 -42.99 -97.68
CA GLU A 198 2.28 -41.75 -98.00
C GLU A 198 3.80 -41.88 -97.72
N HIS A 199 4.63 -41.51 -98.70
CA HIS A 199 6.06 -41.34 -98.45
C HIS A 199 6.25 -40.17 -97.47
N GLN A 200 6.86 -40.43 -96.30
CA GLN A 200 6.90 -39.50 -95.15
C GLN A 200 7.35 -38.08 -95.52
N THR A 201 8.38 -37.95 -96.36
CA THR A 201 8.90 -36.64 -96.81
C THR A 201 7.89 -35.84 -97.66
N CYS A 202 6.98 -36.50 -98.37
CA CYS A 202 5.92 -35.83 -99.13
C CYS A 202 4.83 -35.32 -98.18
N LYS A 203 4.54 -36.06 -97.10
CA LYS A 203 3.60 -35.66 -96.05
C LYS A 203 4.09 -34.43 -95.30
N GLU A 204 5.36 -34.45 -94.86
CA GLU A 204 6.02 -33.32 -94.19
C GLU A 204 6.06 -32.07 -95.09
N LEU A 205 6.30 -32.23 -96.39
CA LEU A 205 6.26 -31.14 -97.36
C LEU A 205 4.84 -30.59 -97.58
N ILE A 206 3.81 -31.44 -97.56
CA ILE A 206 2.40 -30.99 -97.66
C ILE A 206 2.02 -30.21 -96.40
N GLN A 207 2.30 -30.74 -95.21
CA GLN A 207 2.01 -30.07 -93.94
C GLN A 207 2.71 -28.70 -93.86
N GLY A 208 4.00 -28.62 -94.18
CA GLY A 208 4.73 -27.34 -94.17
C GLY A 208 4.22 -26.33 -95.21
N LEU A 209 3.57 -26.78 -96.28
CA LEU A 209 2.89 -25.90 -97.25
C LEU A 209 1.49 -25.49 -96.80
N GLU A 210 0.79 -26.32 -96.02
CA GLU A 210 -0.48 -25.98 -95.37
C GLU A 210 -0.26 -24.95 -94.25
N GLU A 211 0.73 -25.16 -93.38
CA GLU A 211 1.17 -24.18 -92.37
C GLU A 211 1.60 -22.85 -93.02
N LEU A 212 2.36 -22.91 -94.13
CA LEU A 212 2.72 -21.72 -94.91
C LEU A 212 1.50 -21.03 -95.54
N ARG A 213 0.49 -21.80 -96.01
CA ARG A 213 -0.76 -21.25 -96.54
C ARG A 213 -1.54 -20.51 -95.44
N GLU A 214 -1.63 -21.06 -94.24
CA GLU A 214 -2.32 -20.42 -93.12
C GLU A 214 -1.59 -19.14 -92.68
N PHE A 215 -0.27 -19.21 -92.46
CA PHE A 215 0.56 -18.05 -92.13
C PHE A 215 0.51 -16.95 -93.19
N THR A 216 0.55 -17.31 -94.49
CA THR A 216 0.43 -16.31 -95.56
C THR A 216 -0.98 -15.76 -95.69
N PHE A 217 -2.03 -16.55 -95.42
CA PHE A 217 -3.41 -16.07 -95.38
C PHE A 217 -3.60 -15.05 -94.25
N GLU A 218 -3.17 -15.36 -93.03
CA GLU A 218 -3.22 -14.42 -91.89
C GLU A 218 -2.46 -13.12 -92.17
N ARG A 219 -1.25 -13.21 -92.73
CA ARG A 219 -0.47 -12.01 -93.08
C ARG A 219 -1.09 -11.19 -94.21
N LEU A 220 -1.81 -11.81 -95.14
CA LEU A 220 -2.54 -11.12 -96.21
C LEU A 220 -3.91 -10.57 -95.74
N LEU A 221 -4.39 -10.93 -94.55
CA LEU A 221 -5.53 -10.30 -93.88
C LEU A 221 -5.17 -9.00 -93.13
N VAL A 222 -3.89 -8.79 -92.81
CA VAL A 222 -3.40 -7.61 -92.07
C VAL A 222 -2.92 -6.52 -93.03
N THR A 223 -3.48 -5.33 -92.90
CA THR A 223 -3.06 -4.14 -93.66
C THR A 223 -1.80 -3.52 -93.04
N SER A 224 -0.86 -2.98 -93.83
CA SER A 224 0.36 -2.32 -93.31
C SER A 224 0.08 -1.12 -92.36
N THR A 225 -1.12 -0.53 -92.42
CA THR A 225 -1.58 0.45 -91.41
C THR A 225 -1.91 -0.23 -90.07
N GLU A 226 -2.70 -1.30 -90.11
CA GLU A 226 -3.09 -2.11 -88.94
C GLU A 226 -1.85 -2.71 -88.25
N GLU A 227 -0.86 -3.15 -89.03
CA GLU A 227 0.44 -3.64 -88.52
C GLU A 227 1.21 -2.55 -87.75
N ARG A 228 1.25 -1.31 -88.27
CA ARG A 228 1.87 -0.16 -87.60
C ARG A 228 1.10 0.28 -86.36
N GLU A 229 -0.22 0.16 -86.37
CA GLU A 229 -1.08 0.45 -85.20
C GLU A 229 -0.86 -0.57 -84.09
N LYS A 230 -0.74 -1.86 -84.43
CA LYS A 230 -0.37 -2.93 -83.49
C LYS A 230 1.02 -2.72 -82.90
N MET A 231 2.02 -2.37 -83.70
CA MET A 231 3.37 -2.03 -83.19
C MET A 231 3.34 -0.85 -82.21
N LYS A 232 2.61 0.23 -82.54
CA LYS A 232 2.43 1.38 -81.63
C LYS A 232 1.74 0.97 -80.33
N TYR A 233 0.65 0.21 -80.42
CA TYR A 233 -0.08 -0.26 -79.23
C TYR A 233 0.82 -1.09 -78.31
N VAL A 234 1.64 -1.99 -78.86
CA VAL A 234 2.61 -2.78 -78.09
C VAL A 234 3.69 -1.88 -77.46
N GLN A 235 4.20 -0.87 -78.17
CA GLN A 235 5.14 0.11 -77.60
C GLN A 235 4.50 0.95 -76.47
N ASP A 236 3.25 1.39 -76.64
CA ASP A 236 2.49 2.13 -75.62
C ASP A 236 2.13 1.25 -74.42
N VAL A 237 1.96 -0.06 -74.60
CA VAL A 237 1.87 -1.04 -73.50
C VAL A 237 3.21 -1.10 -72.76
N ILE A 238 4.32 -1.42 -73.44
CA ILE A 238 5.66 -1.57 -72.84
C ILE A 238 6.09 -0.29 -72.10
N PHE A 239 5.83 0.90 -72.64
CA PHE A 239 6.17 2.16 -71.98
C PHE A 239 5.35 2.40 -70.71
N ARG A 240 4.05 2.08 -70.72
CA ARG A 240 3.22 2.13 -69.51
C ARG A 240 3.62 1.07 -68.49
N ASP A 241 4.02 -0.11 -68.95
CA ASP A 241 4.43 -1.22 -68.09
C ASP A 241 5.67 -0.84 -67.29
N LYS A 242 6.74 -0.37 -67.96
CA LYS A 242 7.95 0.17 -67.30
C LYS A 242 7.65 1.29 -66.30
N LYS A 243 6.74 2.20 -66.67
CA LYS A 243 6.32 3.27 -65.74
C LYS A 243 5.51 2.74 -64.55
N ASN A 244 4.80 1.63 -64.70
CA ASN A 244 4.17 0.94 -63.59
C ASN A 244 5.21 0.22 -62.72
N GLU A 245 6.21 -0.43 -63.31
CA GLU A 245 7.35 -1.05 -62.59
C GLU A 245 8.08 -0.01 -61.72
N GLU A 246 8.41 1.16 -62.28
CA GLU A 246 9.01 2.29 -61.55
C GLU A 246 8.16 2.73 -60.35
N VAL A 247 6.83 2.83 -60.53
CA VAL A 247 5.89 3.23 -59.47
C VAL A 247 5.69 2.13 -58.43
N ILE A 248 5.69 0.86 -58.83
CA ILE A 248 5.61 -0.29 -57.93
C ILE A 248 6.87 -0.34 -57.05
N ALA A 249 8.06 -0.28 -57.64
CA ALA A 249 9.33 -0.28 -56.91
C ALA A 249 9.45 0.91 -55.95
N ALA A 250 8.96 2.10 -56.34
CA ALA A 250 8.92 3.27 -55.45
C ALA A 250 7.97 3.08 -54.26
N LEU A 251 6.78 2.50 -54.48
CA LEU A 251 5.81 2.20 -53.42
C LEU A 251 6.28 1.06 -52.51
N GLU A 252 6.96 0.04 -53.04
CA GLU A 252 7.58 -1.04 -52.26
C GLU A 252 8.72 -0.51 -51.38
N ALA A 253 9.54 0.42 -51.89
CA ALA A 253 10.58 1.08 -51.08
C ALA A 253 9.99 2.02 -49.99
N GLU A 254 8.89 2.73 -50.28
CA GLU A 254 8.19 3.54 -49.27
C GLU A 254 7.53 2.66 -48.20
N LEU A 255 6.91 1.54 -48.60
CA LEU A 255 6.32 0.54 -47.72
C LEU A 255 7.36 -0.09 -46.78
N GLU A 256 8.49 -0.56 -47.33
CA GLU A 256 9.59 -1.16 -46.57
C GLU A 256 10.18 -0.16 -45.58
N LYS A 257 10.41 1.08 -46.00
CA LYS A 257 10.84 2.15 -45.09
C LYS A 257 9.82 2.39 -43.96
N ALA A 258 8.52 2.42 -44.27
CA ALA A 258 7.48 2.60 -43.26
C ALA A 258 7.41 1.43 -42.26
N TYR A 259 7.70 0.20 -42.69
CA TYR A 259 7.88 -0.94 -41.78
C TYR A 259 9.11 -0.75 -40.88
N GLN A 260 10.27 -0.39 -41.44
CA GLN A 260 11.49 -0.16 -40.67
C GLN A 260 11.35 1.00 -39.67
N ASP A 261 10.75 2.12 -40.05
CA ASP A 261 10.49 3.26 -39.16
C ASP A 261 9.55 2.86 -38.00
N LYS A 262 8.52 2.05 -38.29
CA LYS A 262 7.60 1.48 -37.30
C LYS A 262 8.31 0.50 -36.34
N GLU A 263 9.12 -0.41 -36.85
CA GLU A 263 9.88 -1.35 -36.00
C GLU A 263 10.88 -0.63 -35.09
N ASN A 264 11.58 0.37 -35.63
CA ASN A 264 12.45 1.25 -34.85
C ASN A 264 11.69 2.01 -33.74
N GLU A 265 10.44 2.43 -33.99
CA GLU A 265 9.60 3.06 -32.96
C GLU A 265 9.13 2.04 -31.90
N VAL A 266 8.74 0.83 -32.32
CA VAL A 266 8.37 -0.28 -31.43
C VAL A 266 9.53 -0.70 -30.52
N LEU A 267 10.76 -0.78 -31.04
CA LEU A 267 11.96 -1.05 -30.24
C LEU A 267 12.20 0.05 -29.20
N LYS A 268 12.14 1.34 -29.59
CA LYS A 268 12.26 2.48 -28.67
C LYS A 268 11.19 2.44 -27.57
N LYS A 269 9.93 2.16 -27.92
CA LYS A 269 8.81 2.00 -26.97
C LYS A 269 9.05 0.82 -26.02
N ASN A 270 9.51 -0.33 -26.51
CA ASN A 270 9.83 -1.50 -25.71
C ASN A 270 11.00 -1.25 -24.73
N ASP A 271 12.02 -0.50 -25.13
CA ASP A 271 13.11 -0.08 -24.25
C ASP A 271 12.66 0.88 -23.14
N ILE A 272 11.76 1.81 -23.46
CA ILE A 272 11.13 2.70 -22.46
C ILE A 272 10.27 1.87 -21.49
N ILE A 273 9.46 0.93 -21.99
CA ILE A 273 8.66 0.02 -21.15
C ILE A 273 9.56 -0.81 -20.23
N ARG A 274 10.70 -1.31 -20.72
CA ARG A 274 11.67 -2.07 -19.90
C ARG A 274 12.22 -1.21 -18.77
N LYS A 275 12.68 0.02 -19.08
CA LYS A 275 13.18 0.98 -18.09
C LYS A 275 12.11 1.35 -17.06
N LEU A 276 10.88 1.64 -17.50
CA LEU A 276 9.77 1.97 -16.60
C LEU A 276 9.40 0.80 -15.67
N LYS A 277 9.40 -0.45 -16.17
CA LYS A 277 9.20 -1.64 -15.33
C LYS A 277 10.32 -1.82 -14.29
N THR A 278 11.58 -1.61 -14.66
CA THR A 278 12.70 -1.65 -13.71
C THR A 278 12.58 -0.56 -12.65
N ASN A 279 12.28 0.68 -13.04
CA ASN A 279 12.12 1.80 -12.11
C ASN A 279 10.92 1.60 -11.17
N LEU A 280 9.80 1.08 -11.68
CA LEU A 280 8.62 0.76 -10.87
C LEU A 280 8.95 -0.29 -9.82
N HIS A 281 9.59 -1.40 -10.22
CA HIS A 281 9.97 -2.47 -9.30
C HIS A 281 10.99 -2.01 -8.24
N GLN A 282 11.93 -1.13 -8.61
CA GLN A 282 12.83 -0.49 -7.65
C GLN A 282 12.07 0.41 -6.67
N LEU A 283 11.11 1.21 -7.15
CA LEU A 283 10.28 2.07 -6.30
C LEU A 283 9.39 1.26 -5.36
N GLU A 284 8.81 0.15 -5.82
CA GLU A 284 8.07 -0.81 -5.01
C GLU A 284 8.96 -1.33 -3.87
N LEU A 285 10.12 -1.92 -4.19
CA LEU A 285 11.08 -2.43 -3.19
C LEU A 285 11.52 -1.37 -2.17
N PHE A 286 11.89 -0.17 -2.63
CA PHE A 286 12.27 0.92 -1.73
C PHE A 286 11.09 1.40 -0.87
N SER A 287 9.86 1.38 -1.39
CA SER A 287 8.67 1.76 -0.63
C SER A 287 8.30 0.71 0.43
N GLU A 288 8.40 -0.58 0.10
CA GLU A 288 8.19 -1.68 1.04
C GLU A 288 9.22 -1.65 2.16
N ASP A 289 10.50 -1.43 1.84
CA ASP A 289 11.56 -1.32 2.85
C ASP A 289 11.40 -0.06 3.72
N TYR A 290 11.04 1.08 3.15
CA TYR A 290 10.77 2.30 3.91
C TYR A 290 9.57 2.13 4.86
N ILE A 291 8.48 1.51 4.38
CA ILE A 291 7.30 1.20 5.19
C ILE A 291 7.65 0.19 6.29
N ARG A 292 8.47 -0.83 5.98
CA ARG A 292 8.96 -1.84 6.93
C ARG A 292 9.81 -1.22 8.04
N GLN A 293 10.75 -0.36 7.69
CA GLN A 293 11.59 0.37 8.65
C GLN A 293 10.75 1.31 9.52
N THR A 294 9.89 2.13 8.90
CA THR A 294 9.00 3.07 9.62
C THR A 294 8.09 2.36 10.62
N LYS A 295 7.50 1.22 10.24
CA LYS A 295 6.67 0.39 11.13
C LYS A 295 7.47 -0.17 12.30
N LEU A 296 8.67 -0.71 12.04
CA LEU A 296 9.53 -1.29 13.08
C LEU A 296 10.04 -0.22 14.07
N GLU A 297 10.38 0.97 13.60
CA GLU A 297 10.77 2.09 14.45
C GLU A 297 9.60 2.61 15.29
N ALA A 298 8.42 2.76 14.69
CA ALA A 298 7.20 3.13 15.41
C ALA A 298 6.80 2.09 16.48
N GLU A 299 6.88 0.79 16.17
CA GLU A 299 6.61 -0.27 17.14
C GLU A 299 7.65 -0.26 18.28
N LYS A 300 8.94 -0.10 17.96
CA LYS A 300 10.02 0.00 18.95
C LYS A 300 9.81 1.20 19.90
N GLN A 301 9.41 2.35 19.35
CA GLN A 301 9.07 3.54 20.14
C GLN A 301 7.84 3.30 21.01
N GLN A 302 6.76 2.72 20.46
CA GLN A 302 5.56 2.35 21.21
C GLN A 302 5.89 1.39 22.36
N GLN A 303 6.71 0.37 22.14
CA GLN A 303 7.15 -0.56 23.18
C GLN A 303 8.00 0.13 24.27
N ALA A 304 8.80 1.14 23.92
CA ALA A 304 9.56 1.93 24.88
C ALA A 304 8.62 2.82 25.73
N ASP A 305 7.67 3.51 25.09
CA ASP A 305 6.71 4.38 25.76
C ASP A 305 5.72 3.61 26.65
N MET A 306 5.26 2.42 26.23
CA MET A 306 4.46 1.54 27.08
C MET A 306 5.22 1.15 28.35
N LYS A 307 6.47 0.65 28.23
CA LYS A 307 7.32 0.31 29.40
C LYS A 307 7.59 1.53 30.29
N ALA A 308 7.85 2.69 29.69
CA ALA A 308 8.05 3.94 30.42
C ALA A 308 6.76 4.45 31.12
N SER A 309 5.58 4.08 30.61
CA SER A 309 4.28 4.34 31.23
C SER A 309 4.00 3.35 32.37
N GLU A 310 4.19 2.05 32.16
CA GLU A 310 4.08 1.00 33.18
C GLU A 310 4.98 1.28 34.39
N LEU A 311 6.22 1.70 34.16
CA LEU A 311 7.18 2.10 35.21
C LEU A 311 6.82 3.41 35.94
N LYS A 312 5.89 4.22 35.40
CA LYS A 312 5.30 5.38 36.11
C LYS A 312 4.07 4.95 36.89
N VAL A 313 3.20 4.12 36.30
CA VAL A 313 1.98 3.62 36.94
C VAL A 313 2.31 2.78 38.18
N THR A 314 3.29 1.88 38.10
CA THR A 314 3.77 1.08 39.24
C THR A 314 4.26 1.97 40.39
N LYS A 315 5.17 2.91 40.12
CA LYS A 315 5.68 3.86 41.13
C LYS A 315 4.58 4.73 41.75
N LEU A 316 3.62 5.20 40.95
CA LEU A 316 2.47 5.96 41.49
C LEU A 316 1.56 5.07 42.34
N GLN A 317 1.39 3.81 41.98
CA GLN A 317 0.62 2.83 42.76
C GLN A 317 1.32 2.50 44.09
N GLU A 318 2.65 2.33 44.09
CA GLU A 318 3.49 2.17 45.28
C GLU A 318 3.33 3.38 46.22
N MET A 319 3.47 4.61 45.69
CA MET A 319 3.24 5.84 46.45
C MET A 319 1.80 5.93 47.00
N ILE A 320 0.80 5.44 46.28
CA ILE A 320 -0.59 5.38 46.75
C ILE A 320 -0.75 4.36 47.88
N THR A 321 -0.12 3.18 47.81
CA THR A 321 -0.15 2.20 48.90
C THR A 321 0.58 2.72 50.13
N ASP A 322 1.75 3.34 49.98
CA ASP A 322 2.50 3.93 51.08
C ASP A 322 1.72 5.05 51.78
N ARG A 323 1.12 5.96 51.01
CA ARG A 323 0.32 7.05 51.59
C ARG A 323 -0.95 6.54 52.28
N ARG A 324 -1.56 5.46 51.79
CA ARG A 324 -2.68 4.78 52.47
C ARG A 324 -2.23 4.13 53.78
N ALA A 325 -1.11 3.40 53.78
CA ALA A 325 -0.55 2.79 54.98
C ALA A 325 -0.19 3.85 56.04
N ASN A 326 0.50 4.91 55.66
CA ASN A 326 0.83 6.04 56.54
C ASN A 326 -0.44 6.71 57.13
N LEU A 327 -1.49 6.90 56.33
CA LEU A 327 -2.77 7.43 56.80
C LEU A 327 -3.45 6.48 57.80
N THR A 328 -3.44 5.18 57.53
CA THR A 328 -3.98 4.17 58.46
C THR A 328 -3.23 4.17 59.79
N ASN A 329 -1.89 4.23 59.76
CA ASN A 329 -1.04 4.30 60.95
C ASN A 329 -1.35 5.55 61.79
N MET A 330 -1.40 6.73 61.16
CA MET A 330 -1.77 7.99 61.85
C MET A 330 -3.18 7.92 62.45
N ILE A 331 -4.15 7.29 61.78
CA ILE A 331 -5.51 7.08 62.31
C ILE A 331 -5.47 6.17 63.56
N THR A 332 -4.66 5.11 63.57
CA THR A 332 -4.49 4.26 64.77
C THR A 332 -3.75 4.99 65.90
N GLU A 333 -2.65 5.69 65.60
CA GLU A 333 -1.88 6.45 66.60
C GLU A 333 -2.73 7.54 67.27
N HIS A 334 -3.47 8.33 66.48
CA HIS A 334 -4.39 9.33 67.02
C HIS A 334 -5.52 8.70 67.83
N ARG A 335 -6.06 7.55 67.40
CA ARG A 335 -7.11 6.83 68.15
C ARG A 335 -6.60 6.30 69.49
N ASP A 336 -5.41 5.73 69.53
CA ASP A 336 -4.83 5.19 70.77
C ASP A 336 -4.38 6.29 71.72
N ALA A 337 -3.86 7.41 71.20
CA ALA A 337 -3.59 8.62 71.98
C ALA A 337 -4.89 9.22 72.56
N GLU A 338 -5.98 9.28 71.78
CA GLU A 338 -7.28 9.77 72.23
C GLU A 338 -7.88 8.85 73.32
N LEU A 339 -7.80 7.53 73.14
CA LEU A 339 -8.21 6.55 74.14
C LEU A 339 -7.35 6.61 75.41
N ALA A 340 -6.05 6.89 75.29
CA ALA A 340 -5.17 7.11 76.44
C ALA A 340 -5.54 8.40 77.20
N LEU A 341 -5.86 9.48 76.49
CA LEU A 341 -6.36 10.73 77.08
C LEU A 341 -7.73 10.54 77.74
N ARG A 342 -8.68 9.80 77.14
CA ARG A 342 -9.95 9.44 77.79
C ARG A 342 -9.73 8.65 79.07
N LYS A 343 -8.85 7.64 79.06
CA LYS A 343 -8.49 6.85 80.25
C LYS A 343 -7.85 7.71 81.34
N ARG A 344 -7.01 8.69 80.98
CA ARG A 344 -6.43 9.64 81.94
C ARG A 344 -7.46 10.61 82.49
N LYS A 345 -8.34 11.16 81.65
CA LYS A 345 -9.46 12.04 82.03
C LYS A 345 -10.34 11.32 83.06
N TYR A 346 -10.82 10.13 82.73
CA TYR A 346 -11.67 9.32 83.63
C TYR A 346 -11.03 9.05 84.99
N LYS A 347 -9.72 8.71 85.03
CA LYS A 347 -8.99 8.56 86.30
C LYS A 347 -9.00 9.83 87.14
N VAL A 348 -8.70 10.98 86.54
CA VAL A 348 -8.68 12.27 87.24
C VAL A 348 -10.08 12.68 87.68
N GLU A 349 -11.12 12.40 86.88
CA GLU A 349 -12.52 12.62 87.27
C GLU A 349 -12.90 11.76 88.47
N THR A 350 -12.60 10.47 88.48
CA THR A 350 -12.82 9.60 89.64
C THR A 350 -11.94 9.98 90.84
N GLU A 351 -10.71 10.48 90.65
CA GLU A 351 -9.91 11.03 91.74
C GLU A 351 -10.58 12.27 92.35
N VAL A 352 -11.13 13.19 91.54
CA VAL A 352 -11.88 14.36 91.99
C VAL A 352 -13.19 13.97 92.69
N GLU A 353 -13.96 13.02 92.15
CA GLU A 353 -15.15 12.46 92.80
C GLU A 353 -14.82 11.89 94.20
N ASN A 354 -13.71 11.16 94.33
CA ASN A 354 -13.24 10.65 95.61
C ASN A 354 -12.78 11.76 96.58
N TRP A 355 -12.24 12.88 96.08
CA TRP A 355 -11.92 14.04 96.93
C TRP A 355 -13.15 14.81 97.38
N ILE A 356 -14.17 14.93 96.52
CA ILE A 356 -15.47 15.52 96.88
C ILE A 356 -16.16 14.68 97.95
N LEU A 357 -16.28 13.36 97.75
CA LEU A 357 -16.89 12.46 98.73
C LEU A 357 -16.18 12.47 100.10
N LYS A 358 -14.86 12.65 100.13
CA LYS A 358 -14.11 12.86 101.37
C LYS A 358 -14.40 14.23 101.99
N TYR A 359 -14.37 15.29 101.20
CA TYR A 359 -14.65 16.64 101.70
C TYR A 359 -16.07 16.74 102.28
N ASP A 360 -17.08 16.17 101.59
CA ASP A 360 -18.46 16.15 102.06
C ASP A 360 -18.62 15.32 103.36
N ALA A 361 -17.86 14.24 103.51
CA ALA A 361 -17.81 13.45 104.75
C ALA A 361 -17.10 14.19 105.89
N ASP A 362 -15.88 14.68 105.66
CA ASP A 362 -15.08 15.44 106.64
C ASP A 362 -15.86 16.69 107.12
N MET A 363 -16.53 17.40 106.21
CA MET A 363 -17.39 18.54 106.54
C MET A 363 -18.67 18.14 107.26
N GLY A 364 -19.24 16.97 106.95
CA GLY A 364 -20.35 16.38 107.70
C GLY A 364 -19.97 16.09 109.16
N GLU A 365 -18.85 15.37 109.38
CA GLU A 365 -18.32 15.10 110.71
C GLU A 365 -18.01 16.40 111.49
N LYS A 366 -17.44 17.42 110.82
CA LYS A 366 -17.17 18.73 111.44
C LYS A 366 -18.44 19.52 111.76
N GLN A 367 -19.51 19.37 110.98
CA GLN A 367 -20.82 19.95 111.28
C GLN A 367 -21.49 19.22 112.46
N GLU A 368 -21.41 17.90 112.52
CA GLU A 368 -21.92 17.12 113.66
C GLU A 368 -21.17 17.45 114.97
N GLU A 369 -19.84 17.52 114.93
CA GLU A 369 -19.00 18.00 116.06
C GLU A 369 -19.38 19.41 116.49
N PHE A 370 -19.56 20.34 115.54
CA PHE A 370 -19.95 21.72 115.83
C PHE A 370 -21.32 21.78 116.49
N GLU A 371 -22.30 21.04 116.00
CA GLU A 371 -23.63 20.99 116.59
C GLU A 371 -23.65 20.31 117.96
N GLU A 372 -22.82 19.29 118.22
CA GLU A 372 -22.65 18.73 119.55
C GLU A 372 -22.03 19.74 120.51
N LEU A 373 -20.95 20.42 120.11
CA LEU A 373 -20.33 21.48 120.89
C LEU A 373 -21.27 22.66 121.14
N GLU A 374 -22.11 23.03 120.16
CA GLU A 374 -23.12 24.08 120.32
C GLU A 374 -24.24 23.66 121.28
N LYS A 375 -24.65 22.38 121.28
CA LYS A 375 -25.58 21.81 122.29
C LYS A 375 -24.97 21.88 123.69
N VAL A 376 -23.69 21.51 123.85
CA VAL A 376 -22.96 21.64 125.13
C VAL A 376 -22.87 23.10 125.56
N HIS A 377 -22.42 24.00 124.69
CA HIS A 377 -22.30 25.43 124.99
C HIS A 377 -23.66 26.07 125.37
N LYS A 378 -24.76 25.67 124.73
CA LYS A 378 -26.12 26.11 125.12
C LYS A 378 -26.48 25.68 126.55
N VAL A 379 -26.10 24.46 126.95
CA VAL A 379 -26.29 23.95 128.31
C VAL A 379 -25.36 24.68 129.31
N GLU A 380 -24.07 24.80 129.00
CA GLU A 380 -23.09 25.49 129.86
C GLU A 380 -23.43 26.97 130.04
N ASN A 381 -23.86 27.68 129.00
CA ASN A 381 -24.29 29.08 129.09
C ASN A 381 -25.59 29.23 129.91
N SER A 382 -26.49 28.23 129.87
CA SER A 382 -27.66 28.19 130.74
C SER A 382 -27.29 27.96 132.21
N GLN A 383 -26.28 27.13 132.48
CA GLN A 383 -25.74 26.93 133.84
C GLN A 383 -24.95 28.14 134.33
N LEU A 384 -24.20 28.81 133.44
CA LEU A 384 -23.46 30.04 133.74
C LEU A 384 -24.42 31.15 134.13
N THR A 385 -25.47 31.41 133.36
CA THR A 385 -26.46 32.44 133.70
C THR A 385 -27.24 32.11 134.99
N GLU A 386 -27.48 30.84 135.30
CA GLU A 386 -28.02 30.42 136.61
C GLU A 386 -27.02 30.69 137.76
N LEU A 387 -25.72 30.49 137.54
CA LEU A 387 -24.65 30.76 138.51
C LEU A 387 -24.38 32.25 138.68
N GLU A 388 -24.42 33.05 137.62
CA GLU A 388 -24.33 34.51 137.66
C GLU A 388 -25.50 35.12 138.43
N GLY A 389 -26.72 34.62 138.22
CA GLY A 389 -27.89 35.01 139.03
C GLY A 389 -27.71 34.69 140.53
N LYS A 390 -27.17 33.50 140.86
CA LYS A 390 -26.84 33.12 142.24
C LYS A 390 -25.72 33.98 142.84
N LEU A 391 -24.69 34.32 142.05
CA LEU A 391 -23.61 35.20 142.48
C LEU A 391 -24.09 36.63 142.71
N HIS A 392 -24.97 37.16 141.85
CA HIS A 392 -25.49 38.52 142.00
C HIS A 392 -26.34 38.67 143.27
N MET A 393 -27.18 37.68 143.59
CA MET A 393 -27.88 37.58 144.88
C MET A 393 -26.90 37.58 146.06
N LEU A 394 -25.83 36.77 145.98
CA LEU A 394 -24.81 36.66 147.04
C LEU A 394 -23.95 37.93 147.19
N GLU A 395 -23.73 38.68 146.10
CA GLU A 395 -23.08 39.99 146.14
C GLU A 395 -23.95 41.03 146.83
N ASP A 396 -25.27 41.02 146.62
CA ASP A 396 -26.18 41.97 147.25
C ASP A 396 -26.39 41.65 148.74
N GLU A 397 -26.43 40.36 149.11
CA GLU A 397 -26.30 39.93 150.52
C GLU A 397 -24.96 40.39 151.13
N TYR A 398 -23.84 40.25 150.40
CA TYR A 398 -22.53 40.69 150.86
C TYR A 398 -22.43 42.22 151.03
N LYS A 399 -23.00 43.01 150.11
CA LYS A 399 -23.10 44.48 150.21
C LYS A 399 -23.87 44.87 151.47
N GLN A 400 -25.07 44.32 151.68
CA GLN A 400 -25.86 44.57 152.90
C GLN A 400 -25.07 44.25 154.18
N ILE A 401 -24.36 43.11 154.22
CA ILE A 401 -23.54 42.71 155.36
C ILE A 401 -22.32 43.62 155.57
N MET A 402 -21.80 44.26 154.52
CA MET A 402 -20.68 45.20 154.62
C MET A 402 -21.13 46.60 155.04
N ASP A 403 -22.21 47.12 154.45
CA ASP A 403 -22.82 48.39 154.83
C ASP A 403 -23.24 48.37 156.31
N GLU A 404 -23.85 47.27 156.77
CA GLU A 404 -24.25 47.08 158.17
C GLU A 404 -23.05 47.02 159.13
N LYS A 405 -21.85 46.67 158.66
CA LYS A 405 -20.59 46.74 159.43
C LYS A 405 -19.98 48.14 159.42
N GLU A 406 -19.99 48.84 158.29
CA GLU A 406 -19.44 50.20 158.21
C GLU A 406 -20.20 51.17 159.11
N VAL A 407 -21.54 51.09 159.14
CA VAL A 407 -22.38 51.86 160.08
C VAL A 407 -21.98 51.60 161.53
N LYS A 408 -21.79 50.33 161.93
CA LYS A 408 -21.38 49.94 163.30
C LYS A 408 -19.98 50.43 163.66
N GLU A 409 -19.04 50.44 162.71
CA GLU A 409 -17.69 50.99 162.92
C GLU A 409 -17.65 52.53 162.99
N LEU A 410 -18.47 53.23 162.21
CA LEU A 410 -18.61 54.69 162.27
C LEU A 410 -19.20 55.13 163.62
N GLU A 411 -20.25 54.44 164.08
CA GLU A 411 -20.82 54.65 165.42
C GLU A 411 -19.79 54.46 166.54
N ARG A 412 -18.89 53.46 166.42
CA ARG A 412 -17.85 53.19 167.41
C ARG A 412 -16.84 54.32 167.49
N LYS A 413 -16.34 54.78 166.33
CA LYS A 413 -15.33 55.87 166.25
C LYS A 413 -15.86 57.19 166.79
N ALA A 414 -17.11 57.55 166.48
CA ALA A 414 -17.74 58.77 167.00
C ALA A 414 -17.76 58.82 168.54
N LYS A 415 -18.03 57.67 169.19
CA LYS A 415 -18.06 57.53 170.65
C LYS A 415 -16.65 57.63 171.28
N GLU A 416 -15.61 57.18 170.57
CA GLU A 416 -14.21 57.30 171.01
C GLU A 416 -13.69 58.76 170.93
N GLU A 417 -14.07 59.54 169.92
CA GLU A 417 -13.61 60.94 169.78
C GLU A 417 -14.16 61.89 170.86
N GLU A 418 -15.43 61.74 171.26
CA GLU A 418 -16.04 62.55 172.34
C GLU A 418 -15.31 62.36 173.69
N LEU A 419 -14.92 61.12 174.01
CA LEU A 419 -14.09 60.79 175.18
C LEU A 419 -12.69 61.42 175.10
N LEU A 420 -12.11 61.53 173.90
CA LEU A 420 -10.80 62.17 173.71
C LEU A 420 -10.86 63.70 173.83
N LYS A 421 -11.97 64.34 173.43
CA LYS A 421 -12.17 65.80 173.59
C LYS A 421 -12.26 66.20 175.06
N THR A 422 -13.15 65.54 175.82
CA THR A 422 -13.38 65.80 177.25
C THR A 422 -12.12 65.59 178.09
N THR A 423 -11.38 64.50 177.84
CA THR A 423 -10.14 64.18 178.57
C THR A 423 -9.04 65.22 178.38
N LYS A 424 -8.88 65.79 177.17
CA LYS A 424 -7.84 66.80 176.86
C LYS A 424 -8.05 68.14 177.59
N ALA A 425 -9.30 68.55 177.81
CA ALA A 425 -9.63 69.79 178.51
C ALA A 425 -9.12 69.78 179.97
N VAL A 426 -9.35 68.69 180.70
CA VAL A 426 -9.00 68.54 182.13
C VAL A 426 -7.49 68.64 182.36
N VAL A 427 -6.68 67.99 181.52
CA VAL A 427 -5.22 67.97 181.65
C VAL A 427 -4.61 69.37 181.49
N THR A 428 -5.13 70.16 180.56
CA THR A 428 -4.60 71.48 180.20
C THR A 428 -4.72 72.48 181.36
N ILE A 429 -5.87 72.47 182.06
CA ILE A 429 -6.14 73.34 183.22
C ILE A 429 -5.19 73.00 184.39
N GLN A 430 -4.95 71.71 184.66
CA GLN A 430 -4.07 71.29 185.76
C GLN A 430 -2.59 71.64 185.55
N ALA A 431 -2.14 71.77 184.29
CA ALA A 431 -0.76 72.10 183.97
C ALA A 431 -0.43 73.57 184.26
N PHE A 432 -1.35 74.49 183.94
CA PHE A 432 -1.09 75.94 183.97
C PHE A 432 -0.85 76.46 185.40
N TRP A 433 -1.71 76.07 186.35
CA TRP A 433 -1.63 76.49 187.76
C TRP A 433 -0.32 76.08 188.44
N LYS A 434 0.16 74.85 188.17
CA LYS A 434 1.42 74.33 188.74
C LYS A 434 2.65 75.11 188.27
N GLY A 435 2.60 75.72 187.08
CA GLY A 435 3.70 76.52 186.54
C GLY A 435 3.84 77.93 187.14
N TYR A 436 2.73 78.57 187.52
CA TYR A 436 2.74 79.95 188.06
C TYR A 436 3.49 80.04 189.39
N LYS A 437 3.17 79.14 190.34
CA LYS A 437 3.70 79.15 191.72
C LYS A 437 5.22 78.93 191.82
N VAL A 438 5.88 78.51 190.75
CA VAL A 438 7.33 78.22 190.70
C VAL A 438 8.17 79.43 190.28
N ARG A 439 7.59 80.43 189.59
CA ARG A 439 8.36 81.48 188.89
C ARG A 439 8.67 82.76 189.68
N GLN A 440 8.10 82.94 190.87
CA GLN A 440 8.29 84.15 191.70
C GLN A 440 9.48 84.12 192.68
N LEU A 441 10.24 83.02 192.75
CA LEU A 441 11.11 82.73 193.91
C LEU A 441 12.63 82.72 193.66
N VAL A 442 13.11 83.04 192.45
CA VAL A 442 14.55 82.89 192.10
C VAL A 442 15.07 83.98 191.15
N LYS A 443 15.38 85.18 191.68
CA LYS A 443 16.26 86.15 190.99
C LYS A 443 17.16 86.99 191.89
N THR A 444 16.91 86.96 193.20
CA THR A 444 17.82 87.41 194.27
C THR A 444 17.84 86.33 195.36
N LEU A 445 18.92 86.10 196.11
CA LEU A 445 20.31 86.57 195.98
C LEU A 445 21.28 85.52 196.56
N ARG A 446 22.59 85.80 196.56
CA ARG A 446 23.63 84.95 197.19
C ARG A 446 23.34 84.66 198.68
N LYS A 447 22.81 83.47 199.04
CA LYS A 447 23.05 82.76 200.33
C LYS A 447 22.40 81.35 200.42
N LYS A 448 23.14 80.38 201.02
CA LYS A 448 22.73 79.11 201.69
C LYS A 448 22.15 77.88 200.90
N LYS A 449 22.99 76.82 200.83
CA LYS A 449 22.78 75.38 201.23
C LYS A 449 21.69 74.44 200.61
N LYS A 450 22.17 73.45 199.83
CA LYS A 450 22.15 71.96 200.02
C LYS A 450 20.86 71.06 200.06
N LYS A 451 20.94 69.92 199.32
CA LYS A 451 20.28 68.57 199.49
C LYS A 451 18.77 68.48 199.08
N LYS A 452 18.13 67.32 198.78
CA LYS A 452 18.44 65.86 198.96
C LYS A 452 18.53 65.04 197.63
N LYS A 453 17.96 63.81 197.48
CA LYS A 453 18.36 62.78 196.46
C LYS A 453 17.46 61.50 196.34
N GLY A 454 17.02 61.06 195.14
CA GLY A 454 16.64 59.64 194.82
C GLY A 454 15.39 59.36 193.93
N LYS A 455 15.10 58.14 193.36
CA LYS A 455 15.89 56.88 193.12
C LYS A 455 15.10 55.72 192.37
N LYS A 456 15.67 55.08 191.31
CA LYS A 456 15.30 53.74 190.65
C LYS A 456 13.92 53.65 189.92
N ARG A 457 13.52 52.67 189.06
CA ARG A 457 13.82 51.21 188.79
C ARG A 457 14.43 50.91 187.38
N ARG A 458 14.17 49.76 186.71
CA ARG A 458 14.81 49.27 185.43
C ARG A 458 14.11 48.02 184.79
N GLY A 459 14.03 47.92 183.44
CA GLY A 459 13.89 46.65 182.64
C GLY A 459 12.52 46.36 181.96
N LYS A 460 12.34 45.41 181.00
CA LYS A 460 13.28 44.59 180.15
C LYS A 460 12.53 43.70 179.10
N ALA A 461 13.07 43.54 177.86
CA ALA A 461 12.84 42.41 176.87
C ALA A 461 11.44 42.28 176.18
N LYS A 462 11.13 41.44 175.14
CA LYS A 462 11.88 40.48 174.26
C LYS A 462 11.05 40.06 173.00
N ALA A 463 11.66 39.85 171.81
CA ALA A 463 11.23 39.02 170.61
C ALA A 463 9.80 39.21 169.98
N GLY A 464 9.43 38.82 168.74
CA GLY A 464 10.12 38.27 167.54
C GLY A 464 9.45 37.00 166.94
N ARG A 465 9.24 36.82 165.60
CA ARG A 465 9.03 35.51 164.89
C ARG A 465 8.96 35.58 163.33
N LYS A 466 9.21 34.43 162.67
CA LYS A 466 9.22 34.09 161.22
C LYS A 466 7.83 34.08 160.51
N GLY A 467 7.85 34.09 159.16
CA GLY A 467 6.68 33.92 158.26
C GLY A 467 6.45 32.50 157.66
N LYS A 468 6.15 32.42 156.34
CA LYS A 468 5.24 31.48 155.62
C LYS A 468 3.76 31.91 155.74
N GLY A 469 2.86 31.76 154.76
CA GLY A 469 3.00 31.40 153.34
C GLY A 469 2.35 30.07 152.91
N LYS A 470 1.12 30.11 152.36
CA LYS A 470 0.56 29.13 151.40
C LYS A 470 -0.85 29.52 150.88
N LYS A 471 -1.08 29.27 149.58
CA LYS A 471 -2.25 28.63 148.94
C LYS A 471 -3.66 28.81 149.53
N LYS A 472 -4.63 29.07 148.63
CA LYS A 472 -5.23 27.93 147.92
C LYS A 472 -4.53 27.76 146.58
#